data_AF-A0A133MMK5-F1
#
_entry.id   AF-A0A133MMK5-F1
#
_cell.length_a   1.000
_cell.length_b   1.000
_cell.length_c   1.000
_cell.angle_alpha   90.00
_cell.angle_beta   90.00
_cell.angle_gamma   90.00
#
_symmetry.space_group_name_H-M   'P 1'
#
loop_
_entity.id
_entity.type
_entity.pdbx_description
1 polymer ?
#
loop_
_entity_poly.entity_id
_entity_poly.type
_entity_poly.pdbx_seq_one_letter_code
_entity_poly.pdbx_strand_id
1 'polypeptide(L)'
;MKYFINSIEDEIEKQEQKKQINLIKLEGIESPIIYKEICKYFKNSNLDFEAKLSREKFEEFKKEYNNNDELEILESIKFLESNNFVDFDGAMTKWRNGIATDNKNATTKLVLLMGTELVQDKGGLADFYTINPQTIIKSLKKDKYYAYFKEVIENSGVNIKDSNEVKKAINRIFDEIFSIFPIDLIKVSNIAENLEGETFKIVDEIIEFIFDLIPKYWDLPCMNNIRPSFNKLKGKSAKAADVIKKAYNFVNRKEYKTSYPNKGKINKIKSKLEEFKKNNSIEDDLKFPVDTEVFDDFEEFSNVLIDFIKGINFEENRKKLMQIDFAIVNEILKLKVKEEGSSKGKKEKVNKISGNPIEIYSEIILDSLNEYKKENNNFPNEIIFNIESITLGNCIDNDELLEEYKSISAYLGGILDFINKENFEFG
;
A
#
# COMPACT_ATOMS: atom_id res chain seq x y z
N MET A 1 11.83 -10.11 -11.92
CA MET A 1 12.51 -9.96 -10.61
C MET A 1 14.03 -10.24 -10.66
N LYS A 2 14.63 -10.18 -11.86
CA LYS A 2 16.05 -10.42 -12.17
C LYS A 2 17.01 -9.56 -11.35
N TYR A 3 16.86 -8.23 -11.34
CA TYR A 3 17.79 -7.34 -10.63
C TYR A 3 17.80 -7.58 -9.11
N PHE A 4 16.65 -7.93 -8.53
CA PHE A 4 16.57 -8.30 -7.12
C PHE A 4 17.29 -9.64 -6.85
N ILE A 5 17.10 -10.65 -7.71
CA ILE A 5 17.83 -11.94 -7.64
C ILE A 5 19.34 -11.69 -7.72
N ASN A 6 19.81 -10.95 -8.73
CA ASN A 6 21.22 -10.62 -8.89
C ASN A 6 21.79 -9.89 -7.66
N SER A 7 20.99 -9.04 -7.01
CA SER A 7 21.44 -8.35 -5.78
C SER A 7 21.65 -9.32 -4.62
N ILE A 8 20.84 -10.38 -4.54
CA ILE A 8 21.01 -11.43 -3.53
C ILE A 8 22.25 -12.27 -3.86
N GLU A 9 22.43 -12.66 -5.11
CA GLU A 9 23.62 -13.39 -5.59
C GLU A 9 24.91 -12.61 -5.28
N ASP A 10 24.96 -11.33 -5.66
CA ASP A 10 26.07 -10.42 -5.38
C ASP A 10 26.36 -10.29 -3.87
N GLU A 11 25.32 -10.30 -3.04
CA GLU A 11 25.48 -10.19 -1.59
C GLU A 11 25.98 -11.52 -1.01
N ILE A 12 25.55 -12.68 -1.51
CA ILE A 12 26.08 -13.99 -1.14
C ILE A 12 27.58 -14.07 -1.49
N GLU A 13 27.95 -13.71 -2.72
CA GLU A 13 29.34 -13.77 -3.19
C GLU A 13 30.27 -12.85 -2.39
N LYS A 14 29.80 -11.67 -1.96
CA LYS A 14 30.58 -10.76 -1.10
C LYS A 14 30.90 -11.33 0.28
N GLN A 15 30.03 -12.20 0.81
CA GLN A 15 30.22 -12.82 2.12
C GLN A 15 31.04 -14.11 2.05
N GLU A 16 31.25 -14.66 0.84
CA GLU A 16 32.00 -15.89 0.64
C GLU A 16 33.47 -15.73 1.07
N GLN A 17 33.90 -16.57 2.01
CA GLN A 17 35.28 -16.76 2.40
C GLN A 17 35.83 -18.03 1.75
N LYS A 18 36.92 -17.87 0.99
CA LYS A 18 37.57 -18.98 0.28
C LYS A 18 38.11 -20.02 1.26
N LYS A 19 37.99 -21.30 0.89
CA LYS A 19 38.44 -22.46 1.67
C LYS A 19 37.78 -22.55 3.06
N GLN A 20 36.56 -22.07 3.17
CA GLN A 20 35.74 -22.16 4.38
C GLN A 20 34.32 -22.62 4.04
N ILE A 21 33.59 -23.00 5.08
CA ILE A 21 32.15 -23.24 5.01
C ILE A 21 31.44 -21.91 5.27
N ASN A 22 30.74 -21.42 4.26
CA ASN A 22 29.98 -20.19 4.30
C ASN A 22 28.51 -20.52 4.55
N LEU A 23 27.98 -20.04 5.68
CA LEU A 23 26.59 -20.22 6.03
C LEU A 23 25.86 -18.89 6.01
N ILE A 24 24.86 -18.83 5.14
CA ILE A 24 24.09 -17.62 4.89
C ILE A 24 22.61 -17.95 4.99
N LYS A 25 21.88 -17.08 5.68
CA LYS A 25 20.43 -17.16 5.79
C LYS A 25 19.75 -16.26 4.77
N LEU A 26 18.71 -16.75 4.12
CA LEU A 26 17.83 -15.98 3.23
C LEU A 26 16.44 -15.88 3.85
N GLU A 27 16.09 -14.70 4.34
CA GLU A 27 14.84 -14.44 5.08
C GLU A 27 14.00 -13.33 4.42
N GLY A 28 12.67 -13.39 4.60
CA GLY A 28 11.74 -12.35 4.14
C GLY A 28 11.54 -12.31 2.63
N ILE A 29 11.66 -13.47 1.97
CA ILE A 29 11.43 -13.64 0.54
C ILE A 29 10.14 -14.45 0.35
N GLU A 30 9.15 -13.82 -0.29
CA GLU A 30 7.79 -14.34 -0.42
C GLU A 30 7.52 -15.00 -1.78
N SER A 31 8.58 -15.39 -2.52
CA SER A 31 8.43 -16.01 -3.84
C SER A 31 9.30 -17.26 -3.99
N PRO A 32 8.73 -18.44 -4.29
CA PRO A 32 9.51 -19.64 -4.56
C PRO A 32 10.34 -19.53 -5.86
N ILE A 33 9.96 -18.64 -6.78
CA ILE A 33 10.72 -18.37 -8.01
C ILE A 33 12.11 -17.82 -7.68
N ILE A 34 12.20 -16.92 -6.71
CA ILE A 34 13.47 -16.32 -6.27
C ILE A 34 14.38 -17.39 -5.67
N TYR A 35 13.86 -18.23 -4.78
CA TYR A 35 14.63 -19.33 -4.20
C TYR A 35 15.11 -20.33 -5.26
N LYS A 36 14.25 -20.68 -6.23
CA LYS A 36 14.62 -21.53 -7.38
C LYS A 36 15.83 -20.94 -8.13
N GLU A 37 15.75 -19.68 -8.55
CA GLU A 37 16.79 -19.07 -9.38
C GLU A 37 18.12 -18.92 -8.64
N ILE A 38 18.10 -18.50 -7.36
CA ILE A 38 19.32 -18.45 -6.53
C ILE A 38 19.95 -19.84 -6.40
N CYS A 39 19.15 -20.88 -6.09
CA CYS A 39 19.68 -22.23 -5.97
C CYS A 39 20.24 -22.75 -7.30
N LYS A 40 19.58 -22.43 -8.42
CA LYS A 40 20.03 -22.80 -9.76
C LYS A 40 21.35 -22.13 -10.13
N TYR A 41 21.53 -20.85 -9.78
CA TYR A 41 22.78 -20.12 -9.99
C TYR A 41 23.95 -20.79 -9.25
N PHE A 42 23.83 -20.98 -7.93
CA PHE A 42 24.92 -21.53 -7.13
C PHE A 42 25.16 -23.03 -7.35
N LYS A 43 24.13 -23.82 -7.70
CA LYS A 43 24.32 -25.23 -8.10
C LYS A 43 25.19 -25.38 -9.34
N ASN A 44 25.15 -24.41 -10.25
CA ASN A 44 25.96 -24.40 -11.47
C ASN A 44 27.32 -23.70 -11.29
N SER A 45 27.62 -23.22 -10.07
CA SER A 45 28.91 -22.62 -9.75
C SER A 45 29.98 -23.69 -9.45
N ASN A 46 31.24 -23.26 -9.29
CA ASN A 46 32.34 -24.15 -8.90
C ASN A 46 32.41 -24.42 -7.38
N LEU A 47 31.39 -24.02 -6.62
CA LEU A 47 31.35 -24.20 -5.16
C LEU A 47 30.79 -25.58 -4.79
N ASP A 48 31.23 -26.10 -3.64
CA ASP A 48 30.46 -27.15 -2.97
C ASP A 48 29.20 -26.50 -2.39
N PHE A 49 28.06 -26.73 -3.05
CA PHE A 49 26.83 -25.99 -2.79
C PHE A 49 25.75 -26.87 -2.17
N GLU A 50 25.17 -26.37 -1.08
CA GLU A 50 24.03 -26.97 -0.41
C GLU A 50 23.01 -25.89 -0.06
N ALA A 51 21.73 -26.19 -0.24
CA ALA A 51 20.65 -25.28 0.14
C ALA A 51 19.51 -26.05 0.79
N LYS A 52 18.87 -25.40 1.77
CA LYS A 52 17.74 -25.95 2.51
C LYS A 52 16.72 -24.85 2.78
N LEU A 53 15.53 -24.99 2.21
CA LEU A 53 14.31 -24.25 2.50
C LEU A 53 13.61 -24.88 3.69
N SER A 54 13.15 -24.06 4.64
CA SER A 54 12.43 -24.55 5.79
C SER A 54 11.14 -25.24 5.35
N ARG A 55 10.78 -26.31 6.05
CA ARG A 55 9.52 -27.01 5.81
C ARG A 55 8.33 -26.07 5.93
N GLU A 56 8.36 -25.20 6.93
CA GLU A 56 7.31 -24.22 7.19
C GLU A 56 7.11 -23.28 5.99
N LYS A 57 8.18 -22.72 5.41
CA LYS A 57 8.10 -21.85 4.24
C LYS A 57 7.64 -22.60 2.99
N PHE A 58 8.10 -23.83 2.82
CA PHE A 58 7.67 -24.69 1.72
C PHE A 58 6.17 -25.02 1.79
N GLU A 59 5.66 -25.35 2.97
CA GLU A 59 4.23 -25.61 3.19
C GLU A 59 3.38 -24.34 3.03
N GLU A 60 3.90 -23.17 3.41
CA GLU A 60 3.27 -21.88 3.12
C GLU A 60 3.08 -21.67 1.61
N PHE A 61 4.15 -21.86 0.81
CA PHE A 61 4.06 -21.77 -0.64
C PHE A 61 3.10 -22.79 -1.26
N LYS A 62 3.04 -24.02 -0.73
CA LYS A 62 2.07 -25.02 -1.18
C LYS A 62 0.62 -24.62 -0.84
N LYS A 63 0.37 -23.99 0.31
CA LYS A 63 -0.97 -23.57 0.74
C LYS A 63 -1.49 -22.38 -0.04
N GLU A 64 -0.66 -21.34 -0.23
CA GLU A 64 -1.05 -20.14 -0.99
C GLU A 64 -1.35 -20.46 -2.46
N TYR A 65 -0.70 -21.50 -3.01
CA TYR A 65 -0.89 -21.95 -4.38
C TYR A 65 -2.23 -22.65 -4.67
N ASN A 66 -2.90 -23.25 -3.68
CA ASN A 66 -4.20 -23.92 -3.92
C ASN A 66 -5.31 -22.96 -4.44
N ASN A 67 -5.02 -21.66 -4.54
CA ASN A 67 -5.96 -20.61 -4.92
C ASN A 67 -5.59 -19.81 -6.20
N ASN A 68 -4.41 -19.96 -6.81
CA ASN A 68 -3.98 -19.12 -7.96
C ASN A 68 -3.21 -19.90 -9.06
N ASP A 69 -3.70 -19.84 -10.30
CA ASP A 69 -3.20 -20.56 -11.49
C ASP A 69 -1.91 -19.96 -12.12
N GLU A 70 -0.76 -20.00 -11.43
CA GLU A 70 0.53 -19.64 -12.04
C GLU A 70 1.46 -20.86 -12.18
N LEU A 71 1.62 -21.37 -13.40
CA LEU A 71 2.47 -22.53 -13.74
C LEU A 71 3.91 -22.37 -13.26
N GLU A 72 4.47 -21.16 -13.32
CA GLU A 72 5.87 -20.90 -12.95
C GLU A 72 6.14 -21.09 -11.45
N ILE A 73 5.17 -20.75 -10.60
CA ILE A 73 5.25 -20.96 -9.15
C ILE A 73 5.31 -22.48 -8.87
N LEU A 74 4.44 -23.26 -9.51
CA LEU A 74 4.39 -24.71 -9.37
C LEU A 74 5.71 -25.37 -9.82
N GLU A 75 6.23 -24.96 -10.97
CA GLU A 75 7.53 -25.43 -11.46
C GLU A 75 8.66 -25.13 -10.47
N SER A 76 8.59 -23.96 -9.82
CA SER A 76 9.59 -23.57 -8.82
C SER A 76 9.51 -24.39 -7.55
N ILE A 77 8.31 -24.65 -7.04
CA ILE A 77 8.11 -25.54 -5.89
C ILE A 77 8.61 -26.96 -6.20
N LYS A 78 8.23 -27.50 -7.36
CA LYS A 78 8.68 -28.83 -7.82
C LYS A 78 10.20 -28.90 -8.00
N PHE A 79 10.81 -27.84 -8.53
CA PHE A 79 12.26 -27.77 -8.69
C PHE A 79 12.96 -27.85 -7.33
N LEU A 80 12.50 -27.07 -6.34
CA LEU A 80 13.09 -27.06 -5.00
C LEU A 80 13.00 -28.44 -4.34
N GLU A 81 11.84 -29.10 -4.45
CA GLU A 81 11.61 -30.45 -3.91
C GLU A 81 12.49 -31.50 -4.63
N SER A 82 12.46 -31.53 -5.96
CA SER A 82 13.16 -32.54 -6.77
C SER A 82 14.69 -32.43 -6.69
N ASN A 83 15.21 -31.25 -6.35
CA ASN A 83 16.65 -31.01 -6.17
C ASN A 83 17.11 -31.16 -4.72
N ASN A 84 16.26 -31.68 -3.82
CA ASN A 84 16.56 -31.83 -2.40
C ASN A 84 16.94 -30.50 -1.71
N PHE A 85 16.33 -29.40 -2.13
CA PHE A 85 16.52 -28.07 -1.52
C PHE A 85 15.52 -27.78 -0.42
N VAL A 86 14.68 -28.73 -0.01
CA VAL A 86 13.72 -28.58 1.09
C VAL A 86 14.16 -29.43 2.28
N ASP A 87 14.12 -28.88 3.49
CA ASP A 87 14.40 -29.58 4.74
C ASP A 87 13.13 -30.17 5.35
N PHE A 88 12.70 -31.32 4.84
CA PHE A 88 11.54 -32.03 5.39
C PHE A 88 11.76 -32.57 6.81
N ASP A 89 13.02 -32.80 7.19
CA ASP A 89 13.40 -33.40 8.48
C ASP A 89 13.41 -32.38 9.63
N GLY A 90 13.25 -31.08 9.33
CA GLY A 90 13.31 -30.00 10.32
C GLY A 90 14.67 -29.94 11.03
N ALA A 91 15.73 -30.30 10.31
CA ALA A 91 17.07 -30.51 10.82
C ALA A 91 17.99 -29.30 10.61
N MET A 92 17.45 -28.10 10.30
CA MET A 92 18.25 -26.91 10.00
C MET A 92 19.32 -26.56 11.05
N THR A 93 19.05 -26.82 12.33
CA THR A 93 20.01 -26.59 13.43
C THR A 93 21.19 -27.56 13.42
N LYS A 94 21.09 -28.72 12.74
CA LYS A 94 22.17 -29.69 12.58
C LYS A 94 23.29 -29.18 11.66
N TRP A 95 22.98 -28.27 10.74
CA TRP A 95 23.99 -27.65 9.86
C TRP A 95 25.03 -26.84 10.64
N ARG A 96 24.72 -26.37 11.86
CA ARG A 96 25.71 -25.78 12.77
C ARG A 96 26.81 -26.76 13.16
N ASN A 97 26.45 -28.02 13.41
CA ASN A 97 27.38 -29.00 13.98
C ASN A 97 28.28 -29.64 12.92
N GLY A 98 27.85 -29.70 11.65
CA GLY A 98 28.66 -30.20 10.52
C GLY A 98 29.84 -29.30 10.16
N ILE A 99 29.74 -27.99 10.43
CA ILE A 99 30.81 -27.01 10.15
C ILE A 99 32.09 -27.29 10.93
N ALA A 100 31.96 -27.75 12.18
CA ALA A 100 33.09 -27.97 13.07
C ALA A 100 33.96 -29.18 12.66
N THR A 101 33.39 -30.13 11.91
CA THR A 101 34.04 -31.38 11.51
C THR A 101 34.67 -31.34 10.11
N ASP A 102 34.15 -30.53 9.19
CA ASP A 102 34.53 -30.52 7.77
C ASP A 102 35.59 -29.49 7.38
N ASN A 103 36.04 -28.63 8.31
CA ASN A 103 37.09 -27.62 8.10
C ASN A 103 38.50 -28.18 7.73
N LYS A 104 38.61 -29.47 7.40
CA LYS A 104 39.87 -30.14 7.05
C LYS A 104 40.14 -30.26 5.55
N ASN A 105 39.17 -29.93 4.68
CA ASN A 105 39.34 -30.01 3.23
C ASN A 105 39.29 -28.62 2.57
N ALA A 106 40.17 -28.40 1.60
CA ALA A 106 40.49 -27.10 0.99
C ALA A 106 39.40 -26.53 0.03
N THR A 107 38.18 -27.03 0.08
CA THR A 107 37.07 -26.63 -0.81
C THR A 107 36.22 -25.57 -0.14
N THR A 108 35.93 -24.47 -0.86
CA THR A 108 34.93 -23.50 -0.40
C THR A 108 33.55 -24.16 -0.49
N LYS A 109 32.84 -24.25 0.65
CA LYS A 109 31.47 -24.75 0.72
C LYS A 109 30.52 -23.57 0.99
N LEU A 110 29.38 -23.54 0.31
CA LEU A 110 28.29 -22.60 0.54
C LEU A 110 27.05 -23.38 0.99
N VAL A 111 26.51 -23.01 2.14
CA VAL A 111 25.25 -23.55 2.67
C VAL A 111 24.25 -22.40 2.81
N LEU A 112 23.17 -22.45 2.02
CA LEU A 112 22.07 -21.51 2.11
C LEU A 112 20.94 -22.08 2.97
N LEU A 113 20.60 -21.37 4.04
CA LEU A 113 19.45 -21.66 4.88
C LEU A 113 18.32 -20.67 4.55
N MET A 114 17.23 -21.16 3.99
CA MET A 114 16.20 -20.33 3.37
C MET A 114 14.89 -20.43 4.15
N GLY A 115 14.19 -19.31 4.35
CA GLY A 115 12.92 -19.27 5.07
C GLY A 115 13.05 -19.53 6.58
N THR A 116 14.20 -19.20 7.17
CA THR A 116 14.52 -19.48 8.58
C THR A 116 13.72 -18.63 9.57
N GLU A 117 13.05 -17.58 9.10
CA GLU A 117 12.17 -16.73 9.90
C GLU A 117 10.95 -17.46 10.45
N LEU A 118 10.52 -18.56 9.81
CA LEU A 118 9.38 -19.39 10.24
C LEU A 118 9.79 -20.60 11.10
N VAL A 119 11.09 -20.84 11.27
CA VAL A 119 11.59 -21.96 12.09
C VAL A 119 11.35 -21.64 13.57
N GLN A 120 10.74 -22.59 14.29
CA GLN A 120 10.38 -22.42 15.71
C GLN A 120 11.60 -22.40 16.64
N ASP A 121 12.62 -23.22 16.36
CA ASP A 121 13.87 -23.25 17.10
C ASP A 121 14.97 -22.43 16.39
N LYS A 122 15.07 -21.15 16.76
CA LYS A 122 16.09 -20.23 16.25
C LYS A 122 17.39 -20.24 17.06
N GLY A 123 17.45 -20.99 18.18
CA GLY A 123 18.56 -20.95 19.13
C GLY A 123 19.91 -21.31 18.53
N GLY A 124 19.93 -22.06 17.41
CA GLY A 124 21.14 -22.42 16.67
C GLY A 124 21.44 -21.57 15.43
N LEU A 125 20.60 -20.59 15.07
CA LEU A 125 20.62 -19.87 13.79
C LEU A 125 20.88 -18.36 13.93
N ALA A 126 21.02 -17.84 15.16
CA ALA A 126 21.08 -16.40 15.43
C ALA A 126 22.36 -15.73 14.94
N ASP A 127 23.49 -16.45 14.93
CA ASP A 127 24.83 -15.88 14.69
C ASP A 127 25.21 -15.82 13.20
N PHE A 128 24.38 -16.33 12.30
CA PHE A 128 24.68 -16.38 10.86
C PHE A 128 24.30 -15.10 10.13
N TYR A 129 25.10 -14.76 9.12
CA TYR A 129 24.82 -13.62 8.25
C TYR A 129 23.46 -13.82 7.57
N THR A 130 22.64 -12.78 7.61
CA THR A 130 21.26 -12.81 7.11
C THR A 130 21.10 -11.83 5.97
N ILE A 131 20.76 -12.36 4.80
CA ILE A 131 20.33 -11.59 3.65
C ILE A 131 18.80 -11.56 3.66
N ASN A 132 18.27 -10.36 3.66
CA ASN A 132 16.84 -10.07 3.56
C ASN A 132 16.67 -8.74 2.80
N PRO A 133 15.43 -8.33 2.44
CA PRO A 133 15.23 -7.09 1.69
C PRO A 133 15.90 -5.85 2.32
N GLN A 134 15.98 -5.75 3.65
CA GLN A 134 16.65 -4.62 4.32
C GLN A 134 18.16 -4.66 4.14
N THR A 135 18.78 -5.83 4.23
CA THR A 135 20.22 -6.03 3.97
C THR A 135 20.55 -5.63 2.53
N ILE A 136 19.71 -6.04 1.56
CA ILE A 136 19.87 -5.65 0.15
C ILE A 136 19.77 -4.14 -0.02
N ILE A 137 18.74 -3.47 0.53
CA ILE A 137 18.63 -2.00 0.44
C ILE A 137 19.87 -1.29 0.98
N LYS A 138 20.44 -1.79 2.09
CA LYS A 138 21.68 -1.24 2.66
C LYS A 138 22.88 -1.47 1.74
N SER A 139 22.98 -2.62 1.08
CA SER A 139 24.08 -2.95 0.17
C SER A 139 24.08 -2.09 -1.10
N LEU A 140 22.90 -1.61 -1.54
CA LEU A 140 22.74 -0.64 -2.64
C LEU A 140 23.26 0.78 -2.31
N LYS A 141 23.67 1.04 -1.05
CA LYS A 141 24.32 2.29 -0.59
C LYS A 141 23.60 3.55 -1.07
N LYS A 142 24.34 4.45 -1.74
CA LYS A 142 23.83 5.73 -2.23
C LYS A 142 22.95 5.57 -3.47
N ASP A 143 23.06 4.48 -4.20
CA ASP A 143 22.30 4.27 -5.44
C ASP A 143 20.87 3.86 -5.13
N LYS A 144 20.62 3.14 -4.02
CA LYS A 144 19.28 2.70 -3.61
C LYS A 144 18.55 2.04 -4.79
N TYR A 145 17.30 2.41 -5.06
CA TYR A 145 16.44 1.87 -6.12
C TYR A 145 16.98 2.14 -7.52
N TYR A 146 17.66 3.28 -7.73
CA TYR A 146 18.31 3.60 -9.01
C TYR A 146 19.32 2.54 -9.45
N ALA A 147 19.90 1.78 -8.51
CA ALA A 147 20.84 0.71 -8.85
C ALA A 147 20.28 -0.28 -9.89
N TYR A 148 18.96 -0.57 -9.86
CA TYR A 148 18.33 -1.50 -10.79
C TYR A 148 18.09 -0.89 -12.18
N PHE A 149 18.06 0.43 -12.26
CA PHE A 149 17.81 1.16 -13.51
C PHE A 149 19.09 1.59 -14.21
N LYS A 150 20.24 1.56 -13.53
CA LYS A 150 21.47 2.17 -14.02
C LYS A 150 21.88 1.64 -15.39
N GLU A 151 22.03 0.32 -15.50
CA GLU A 151 22.43 -0.32 -16.75
C GLU A 151 21.34 -0.24 -17.82
N VAL A 152 20.06 -0.41 -17.42
CA VAL A 152 18.91 -0.29 -18.34
C VAL A 152 18.89 1.06 -19.02
N ILE A 153 19.07 2.13 -18.24
CA ILE A 153 19.06 3.49 -18.73
C ILE A 153 20.28 3.78 -19.58
N GLU A 154 21.47 3.33 -19.17
CA GLU A 154 22.71 3.45 -19.95
C GLU A 154 22.57 2.78 -21.34
N ASN A 155 21.87 1.64 -21.40
CA ASN A 155 21.64 0.89 -22.63
C ASN A 155 20.45 1.41 -23.47
N SER A 156 19.58 2.26 -22.92
CA SER A 156 18.38 2.74 -23.62
C SER A 156 18.64 3.81 -24.70
N GLY A 157 19.89 4.23 -24.88
CA GLY A 157 20.28 5.24 -25.88
C GLY A 157 19.90 6.68 -25.53
N VAL A 158 19.31 6.92 -24.35
CA VAL A 158 18.96 8.26 -23.88
C VAL A 158 20.21 9.11 -23.62
N ASN A 159 20.20 10.36 -24.06
CA ASN A 159 21.30 11.28 -23.80
C ASN A 159 21.20 11.88 -22.38
N ILE A 160 22.05 11.40 -21.47
CA ILE A 160 22.11 11.87 -20.08
C ILE A 160 23.31 12.77 -19.87
N LYS A 161 23.03 14.03 -19.52
CA LYS A 161 24.06 15.03 -19.17
C LYS A 161 24.65 14.81 -17.77
N ASP A 162 23.83 14.44 -16.80
CA ASP A 162 24.25 14.15 -15.42
C ASP A 162 23.44 12.97 -14.85
N SER A 163 24.11 11.82 -14.70
CA SER A 163 23.51 10.60 -14.14
C SER A 163 23.09 10.75 -12.68
N ASN A 164 23.68 11.68 -11.92
CA ASN A 164 23.24 11.96 -10.55
C ASN A 164 21.86 12.62 -10.51
N GLU A 165 21.47 13.39 -11.53
CA GLU A 165 20.13 13.98 -11.62
C GLU A 165 19.07 12.90 -11.88
N VAL A 166 19.36 11.97 -12.79
CA VAL A 166 18.50 10.81 -13.09
C VAL A 166 18.33 9.94 -11.85
N LYS A 167 19.43 9.62 -11.18
CA LYS A 167 19.45 8.91 -9.90
C LYS A 167 18.57 9.57 -8.84
N LYS A 168 18.65 10.90 -8.69
CA LYS A 168 17.80 11.63 -7.73
C LYS A 168 16.33 11.52 -8.10
N ALA A 169 16.00 11.65 -9.39
CA ALA A 169 14.62 11.59 -9.85
C ALA A 169 13.99 10.21 -9.59
N ILE A 170 14.68 9.13 -9.96
CA ILE A 170 14.19 7.75 -9.79
C ILE A 170 14.06 7.40 -8.30
N ASN A 171 15.09 7.67 -7.50
CA ASN A 171 15.02 7.39 -6.07
C ASN A 171 13.89 8.16 -5.38
N ARG A 172 13.56 9.36 -5.87
CA ARG A 172 12.47 10.17 -5.31
C ARG A 172 11.09 9.60 -5.58
N ILE A 173 10.87 9.00 -6.77
CA ILE A 173 9.61 8.31 -7.09
C ILE A 173 9.39 7.19 -6.08
N PHE A 174 10.40 6.32 -5.90
CA PHE A 174 10.30 5.18 -5.00
C PHE A 174 10.31 5.56 -3.52
N ASP A 175 11.08 6.58 -3.11
CA ASP A 175 11.02 7.11 -1.74
C ASP A 175 9.59 7.62 -1.41
N GLU A 176 8.87 8.21 -2.38
CA GLU A 176 7.46 8.63 -2.18
C GLU A 176 6.52 7.43 -2.10
N ILE A 177 6.65 6.43 -3.00
CA ILE A 177 5.86 5.18 -2.95
C ILE A 177 6.04 4.49 -1.60
N PHE A 178 7.28 4.30 -1.17
CA PHE A 178 7.59 3.59 0.07
C PHE A 178 7.42 4.42 1.35
N SER A 179 7.06 5.70 1.22
CA SER A 179 6.51 6.47 2.34
C SER A 179 5.07 6.08 2.69
N ILE A 180 4.43 5.29 1.81
CA ILE A 180 3.02 4.91 1.88
C ILE A 180 2.86 3.39 1.94
N PHE A 181 3.63 2.67 1.12
CA PHE A 181 3.60 1.22 1.02
C PHE A 181 4.84 0.60 1.69
N PRO A 182 4.76 -0.65 2.16
CA PRO A 182 5.95 -1.41 2.53
C PRO A 182 6.95 -1.47 1.38
N ILE A 183 8.24 -1.51 1.70
CA ILE A 183 9.29 -1.60 0.68
C ILE A 183 9.21 -2.95 -0.02
N ASP A 184 9.15 -2.92 -1.34
CA ASP A 184 9.07 -4.10 -2.19
C ASP A 184 10.05 -3.96 -3.36
N LEU A 185 11.24 -4.54 -3.21
CA LEU A 185 12.30 -4.50 -4.22
C LEU A 185 12.01 -5.38 -5.43
N ILE A 186 11.12 -6.37 -5.29
CA ILE A 186 10.70 -7.23 -6.40
C ILE A 186 9.92 -6.39 -7.40
N LYS A 187 8.98 -5.55 -6.93
CA LYS A 187 8.25 -4.60 -7.78
C LYS A 187 9.18 -3.60 -8.46
N VAL A 188 10.17 -3.06 -7.74
CA VAL A 188 11.19 -2.16 -8.34
C VAL A 188 11.98 -2.86 -9.44
N SER A 189 12.44 -4.10 -9.18
CA SER A 189 13.15 -4.94 -10.15
C SER A 189 12.29 -5.19 -11.38
N ASN A 190 11.03 -5.58 -11.19
CA ASN A 190 10.11 -5.84 -12.29
C ASN A 190 9.91 -4.60 -13.16
N ILE A 191 9.79 -3.41 -12.56
CA ILE A 191 9.72 -2.16 -13.34
C ILE A 191 10.98 -1.98 -14.17
N ALA A 192 12.17 -2.09 -13.57
CA ALA A 192 13.43 -1.95 -14.30
C ALA A 192 13.55 -2.96 -15.47
N GLU A 193 13.11 -4.20 -15.27
CA GLU A 193 13.08 -5.24 -16.31
C GLU A 193 12.13 -4.90 -17.45
N ASN A 194 10.99 -4.26 -17.19
CA ASN A 194 10.09 -3.82 -18.26
C ASN A 194 10.69 -2.70 -19.12
N LEU A 195 11.69 -1.96 -18.61
CA LEU A 195 12.43 -0.97 -19.41
C LEU A 195 13.58 -1.61 -20.24
N GLU A 196 13.94 -2.88 -20.01
CA GLU A 196 15.03 -3.53 -20.76
C GLU A 196 14.69 -3.61 -22.26
N GLY A 197 15.59 -3.11 -23.11
CA GLY A 197 15.42 -3.14 -24.57
C GLY A 197 14.62 -1.96 -25.14
N GLU A 198 13.99 -1.16 -24.29
CA GLU A 198 13.31 0.07 -24.71
C GLU A 198 14.31 1.17 -25.06
N THR A 199 13.95 2.01 -26.02
CA THR A 199 14.77 3.17 -26.43
C THR A 199 14.07 4.47 -26.09
N PHE A 200 14.80 5.41 -25.47
CA PHE A 200 14.24 6.70 -25.07
C PHE A 200 15.05 7.86 -25.65
N LYS A 201 14.34 8.91 -26.07
CA LYS A 201 14.94 10.16 -26.57
C LYS A 201 15.30 11.10 -25.43
N ILE A 202 14.47 11.15 -24.39
CA ILE A 202 14.62 12.04 -23.23
C ILE A 202 14.26 11.33 -21.92
N VAL A 203 14.81 11.82 -20.81
CA VAL A 203 14.58 11.24 -19.47
C VAL A 203 13.11 11.29 -19.03
N ASP A 204 12.33 12.26 -19.52
CA ASP A 204 10.88 12.33 -19.22
C ASP A 204 10.10 11.12 -19.76
N GLU A 205 10.53 10.49 -20.87
CA GLU A 205 9.92 9.26 -21.40
C GLU A 205 10.17 8.06 -20.47
N ILE A 206 11.34 8.01 -19.82
CA ILE A 206 11.64 7.00 -18.79
C ILE A 206 10.73 7.20 -17.58
N ILE A 207 10.51 8.45 -17.16
CA ILE A 207 9.62 8.76 -16.03
C ILE A 207 8.17 8.40 -16.37
N GLU A 208 7.72 8.71 -17.59
CA GLU A 208 6.41 8.30 -18.09
C GLU A 208 6.23 6.79 -18.01
N PHE A 209 7.18 6.03 -18.54
CA PHE A 209 7.14 4.56 -18.49
C PHE A 209 7.05 4.03 -17.06
N ILE A 210 7.84 4.59 -16.12
CA ILE A 210 7.77 4.22 -14.71
C ILE A 210 6.37 4.53 -14.15
N PHE A 211 5.81 5.71 -14.46
CA PHE A 211 4.48 6.12 -13.98
C PHE A 211 3.34 5.28 -14.55
N ASP A 212 3.47 4.77 -15.78
CA ASP A 212 2.50 3.85 -16.39
C ASP A 212 2.45 2.50 -15.66
N LEU A 213 3.59 2.05 -15.11
CA LEU A 213 3.68 0.79 -14.39
C LEU A 213 3.29 0.86 -12.91
N ILE A 214 3.40 2.04 -12.27
CA ILE A 214 3.03 2.21 -10.84
C ILE A 214 1.61 1.67 -10.53
N PRO A 215 0.56 2.04 -11.29
CA PRO A 215 -0.80 1.53 -11.08
C PRO A 215 -0.88 0.00 -10.96
N LYS A 216 -0.19 -0.71 -11.86
CA LYS A 216 -0.18 -2.18 -11.93
C LYS A 216 0.37 -2.84 -10.66
N TYR A 217 1.32 -2.19 -9.99
CA TYR A 217 2.05 -2.78 -8.85
C TYR A 217 1.54 -2.34 -7.47
N TRP A 218 0.88 -1.18 -7.36
CA TRP A 218 0.47 -0.60 -6.07
C TRP A 218 -1.02 -0.29 -5.93
N ASP A 219 -1.86 -0.78 -6.84
CA ASP A 219 -3.31 -0.55 -6.81
C ASP A 219 -3.64 0.94 -6.65
N LEU A 220 -3.00 1.74 -7.51
CA LEU A 220 -3.20 3.18 -7.67
C LEU A 220 -3.83 3.46 -9.04
N PRO A 221 -4.61 4.54 -9.20
CA PRO A 221 -5.11 4.96 -10.50
C PRO A 221 -3.96 5.45 -11.38
N CYS A 222 -4.17 5.43 -12.69
CA CYS A 222 -3.25 6.04 -13.66
C CYS A 222 -3.05 7.54 -13.34
N MET A 223 -1.84 8.06 -13.61
CA MET A 223 -1.44 9.43 -13.27
C MET A 223 -0.78 10.14 -14.45
N ASN A 224 -1.11 9.74 -15.67
CA ASN A 224 -0.36 10.06 -16.87
C ASN A 224 -0.36 11.57 -17.10
N ASN A 225 -1.52 12.21 -16.97
CA ASN A 225 -1.69 13.64 -17.24
C ASN A 225 -1.24 14.57 -16.09
N ILE A 226 -0.85 14.02 -14.95
CA ILE A 226 -0.41 14.82 -13.78
C ILE A 226 0.95 14.38 -13.21
N ARG A 227 1.63 13.46 -13.89
CA ARG A 227 2.98 13.01 -13.53
C ARG A 227 3.95 14.20 -13.49
N PRO A 228 4.93 14.20 -12.57
CA PRO A 228 5.93 15.24 -12.50
C PRO A 228 6.98 15.07 -13.61
N SER A 229 7.43 16.19 -14.17
CA SER A 229 8.56 16.18 -15.12
C SER A 229 9.89 15.86 -14.43
N PHE A 230 10.88 15.46 -15.23
CA PHE A 230 12.25 15.22 -14.79
C PHE A 230 12.82 16.40 -14.02
N ASN A 231 12.63 17.61 -14.53
CA ASN A 231 13.08 18.85 -13.90
C ASN A 231 12.50 19.04 -12.48
N LYS A 232 11.23 18.68 -12.27
CA LYS A 232 10.59 18.75 -10.95
C LYS A 232 11.15 17.70 -10.00
N LEU A 233 11.35 16.47 -10.49
CA LEU A 233 11.84 15.34 -9.70
C LEU A 233 13.29 15.52 -9.24
N LYS A 234 14.18 16.00 -10.11
CA LYS A 234 15.59 16.25 -9.78
C LYS A 234 15.81 17.46 -8.87
N GLY A 235 14.81 18.33 -8.77
CA GLY A 235 14.86 19.54 -7.95
C GLY A 235 14.87 19.27 -6.44
N LYS A 236 14.86 20.33 -5.63
CA LYS A 236 14.89 20.21 -4.16
C LYS A 236 13.51 20.06 -3.52
N SER A 237 12.43 20.25 -4.27
CA SER A 237 11.06 20.29 -3.72
C SER A 237 10.65 18.94 -3.13
N ALA A 238 10.38 18.91 -1.81
CA ALA A 238 9.83 17.74 -1.12
C ALA A 238 8.55 17.19 -1.77
N LYS A 239 7.80 18.02 -2.50
CA LYS A 239 6.51 17.69 -3.12
C LYS A 239 6.64 17.31 -4.61
N ALA A 240 7.82 16.91 -5.05
CA ALA A 240 8.05 16.63 -6.46
C ALA A 240 7.20 15.47 -6.99
N ALA A 241 7.04 14.40 -6.21
CA ALA A 241 6.26 13.21 -6.56
C ALA A 241 4.92 13.10 -5.80
N ASP A 242 4.43 14.20 -5.21
CA ASP A 242 3.28 14.22 -4.29
C ASP A 242 1.96 13.70 -4.88
N VAL A 243 1.88 13.58 -6.20
CA VAL A 243 0.76 12.98 -6.93
C VAL A 243 0.51 11.54 -6.48
N ILE A 244 1.56 10.76 -6.21
CA ILE A 244 1.46 9.36 -5.75
C ILE A 244 0.69 9.32 -4.42
N LYS A 245 1.05 10.22 -3.50
CA LYS A 245 0.39 10.35 -2.20
C LYS A 245 -1.04 10.88 -2.30
N LYS A 246 -1.32 11.80 -3.22
CA LYS A 246 -2.67 12.28 -3.50
C LYS A 246 -3.56 11.15 -4.03
N ALA A 247 -3.07 10.38 -4.99
CA ALA A 247 -3.77 9.25 -5.58
C ALA A 247 -4.10 8.21 -4.50
N TYR A 248 -3.10 7.80 -3.73
CA TYR A 248 -3.30 6.88 -2.62
C TYR A 248 -4.29 7.40 -1.56
N ASN A 249 -4.18 8.67 -1.17
CA ASN A 249 -5.09 9.27 -0.19
C ASN A 249 -6.53 9.30 -0.70
N PHE A 250 -6.73 9.57 -1.99
CA PHE A 250 -8.04 9.59 -2.62
C PHE A 250 -8.67 8.20 -2.62
N VAL A 251 -7.95 7.21 -3.16
CA VAL A 251 -8.42 5.82 -3.29
C VAL A 251 -8.78 5.20 -1.94
N ASN A 252 -8.02 5.55 -0.89
CA ASN A 252 -8.28 5.10 0.48
C ASN A 252 -9.20 6.03 1.27
N ARG A 253 -9.84 7.00 0.61
CA ARG A 253 -10.71 8.03 1.19
C ARG A 253 -10.12 8.70 2.43
N LYS A 254 -8.79 8.84 2.55
CA LYS A 254 -8.12 9.33 3.77
C LYS A 254 -8.62 10.72 4.21
N GLU A 255 -9.00 11.58 3.27
CA GLU A 255 -9.57 12.90 3.58
C GLU A 255 -11.04 12.87 4.07
N TYR A 256 -11.72 11.73 3.91
CA TYR A 256 -13.14 11.52 4.15
C TYR A 256 -13.43 10.43 5.20
N LYS A 257 -12.39 9.78 5.77
CA LYS A 257 -12.52 8.68 6.75
C LYS A 257 -13.27 9.03 8.04
N THR A 258 -13.27 10.28 8.49
CA THR A 258 -13.64 10.60 9.89
C THR A 258 -15.05 11.15 10.10
N SER A 259 -15.82 11.45 9.05
CA SER A 259 -17.25 11.80 9.14
C SER A 259 -17.85 11.83 7.73
N TYR A 260 -19.12 11.46 7.57
CA TYR A 260 -19.86 11.74 6.35
C TYR A 260 -19.66 13.22 5.96
N PRO A 261 -19.27 13.54 4.72
CA PRO A 261 -19.08 14.92 4.31
C PRO A 261 -20.40 15.67 4.49
N ASN A 262 -20.41 16.74 5.30
CA ASN A 262 -21.61 17.54 5.50
C ASN A 262 -22.17 18.09 4.16
N LYS A 263 -23.47 18.43 4.14
CA LYS A 263 -24.16 18.95 2.95
C LYS A 263 -23.37 20.08 2.26
N GLY A 264 -22.75 20.97 3.03
CA GLY A 264 -21.89 22.05 2.51
C GLY A 264 -20.64 21.57 1.74
N LYS A 265 -19.93 20.55 2.23
CA LYS A 265 -18.80 19.93 1.50
C LYS A 265 -19.25 19.29 0.20
N ILE A 266 -20.36 18.56 0.23
CA ILE A 266 -20.93 17.92 -0.98
C ILE A 266 -21.34 18.98 -1.99
N ASN A 267 -22.04 20.04 -1.57
CA ASN A 267 -22.42 21.14 -2.46
C ASN A 267 -21.19 21.81 -3.09
N LYS A 268 -20.10 21.98 -2.32
CA LYS A 268 -18.84 22.51 -2.86
C LYS A 268 -18.21 21.60 -3.91
N ILE A 269 -18.30 20.28 -3.72
CA ILE A 269 -17.82 19.30 -4.71
C ILE A 269 -18.70 19.35 -5.97
N LYS A 270 -20.03 19.40 -5.82
CA LYS A 270 -20.96 19.60 -6.94
C LYS A 270 -20.64 20.86 -7.73
N SER A 271 -20.44 22.00 -7.07
CA SER A 271 -20.04 23.24 -7.76
C SER A 271 -18.72 23.11 -8.52
N LYS A 272 -17.76 22.35 -8.00
CA LYS A 272 -16.48 22.08 -8.69
C LYS A 272 -16.66 21.16 -9.90
N LEU A 273 -17.57 20.21 -9.83
CA LEU A 273 -17.93 19.36 -10.97
C LEU A 273 -18.57 20.19 -12.08
N GLU A 274 -19.52 21.06 -11.75
CA GLU A 274 -20.12 21.99 -12.72
C GLU A 274 -19.09 22.95 -13.33
N GLU A 275 -18.18 23.50 -12.52
CA GLU A 275 -17.08 24.34 -12.99
C GLU A 275 -16.17 23.58 -13.96
N PHE A 276 -15.80 22.34 -13.62
CA PHE A 276 -14.97 21.48 -14.46
C PHE A 276 -15.66 21.14 -15.79
N LYS A 277 -16.94 20.77 -15.75
CA LYS A 277 -17.76 20.48 -16.92
C LYS A 277 -17.79 21.67 -17.89
N LYS A 278 -18.08 22.86 -17.35
CA LYS A 278 -18.13 24.10 -18.12
C LYS A 278 -16.77 24.48 -18.71
N ASN A 279 -15.70 24.41 -17.92
CA ASN A 279 -14.36 24.83 -18.36
C ASN A 279 -13.80 23.91 -19.45
N ASN A 280 -14.16 22.62 -19.43
CA ASN A 280 -13.71 21.64 -20.40
C ASN A 280 -14.72 21.40 -21.54
N SER A 281 -15.83 22.16 -21.58
CA SER A 281 -16.88 22.04 -22.60
C SER A 281 -17.37 20.60 -22.80
N ILE A 282 -17.60 19.89 -21.69
CA ILE A 282 -18.03 18.49 -21.71
C ILE A 282 -19.51 18.42 -22.12
N GLU A 283 -19.81 17.61 -23.13
CA GLU A 283 -21.18 17.36 -23.62
C GLU A 283 -21.93 16.38 -22.72
N ASP A 284 -23.25 16.56 -22.58
CA ASP A 284 -24.08 15.83 -21.62
C ASP A 284 -24.30 14.36 -22.00
N ASP A 285 -24.37 14.06 -23.30
CA ASP A 285 -24.76 12.74 -23.82
C ASP A 285 -23.55 11.92 -24.32
N LEU A 286 -22.33 12.38 -24.01
CA LEU A 286 -21.09 11.69 -24.39
C LEU A 286 -20.52 10.90 -23.23
N LYS A 287 -20.05 9.69 -23.53
CA LYS A 287 -19.30 8.88 -22.59
C LYS A 287 -18.10 9.62 -22.01
N PHE A 288 -17.84 9.35 -20.74
CA PHE A 288 -16.83 10.05 -19.97
C PHE A 288 -15.91 9.07 -19.22
N PRO A 289 -14.60 9.38 -19.10
CA PRO A 289 -13.82 10.26 -19.96
C PRO A 289 -13.83 9.77 -21.40
N VAL A 290 -13.62 10.65 -22.38
CA VAL A 290 -13.64 10.29 -23.82
C VAL A 290 -12.65 9.17 -24.14
N ASP A 291 -11.51 9.14 -23.45
CA ASP A 291 -10.41 8.23 -23.76
C ASP A 291 -10.66 6.79 -23.28
N THR A 292 -11.39 6.64 -22.17
CA THR A 292 -11.61 5.33 -21.52
C THR A 292 -13.07 4.88 -21.51
N GLU A 293 -14.01 5.79 -21.79
CA GLU A 293 -15.45 5.52 -21.89
C GLU A 293 -16.03 4.74 -20.70
N VAL A 294 -15.53 5.01 -19.49
CA VAL A 294 -15.86 4.24 -18.26
C VAL A 294 -17.28 4.51 -17.78
N PHE A 295 -17.78 5.73 -18.00
CA PHE A 295 -19.09 6.20 -17.62
C PHE A 295 -19.90 6.54 -18.87
N ASP A 296 -21.21 6.31 -18.82
CA ASP A 296 -22.14 6.61 -19.92
C ASP A 296 -22.19 8.12 -20.20
N ASP A 297 -22.03 8.93 -19.17
CA ASP A 297 -21.94 10.38 -19.25
C ASP A 297 -21.20 11.02 -18.05
N PHE A 298 -21.07 12.35 -18.09
CA PHE A 298 -20.46 13.11 -16.99
C PHE A 298 -21.33 13.15 -15.71
N GLU A 299 -22.64 12.97 -15.82
CA GLU A 299 -23.55 12.93 -14.68
C GLU A 299 -23.37 11.63 -13.87
N GLU A 300 -23.23 10.49 -14.54
CA GLU A 300 -22.91 9.20 -13.93
C GLU A 300 -21.56 9.31 -13.19
N PHE A 301 -20.52 9.84 -13.85
CA PHE A 301 -19.23 10.08 -13.20
C PHE A 301 -19.35 10.95 -11.94
N SER A 302 -20.12 12.04 -12.04
CA SER A 302 -20.36 12.97 -10.93
C SER A 302 -21.04 12.27 -9.75
N ASN A 303 -22.05 11.45 -10.02
CA ASN A 303 -22.77 10.67 -9.02
C ASN A 303 -21.85 9.63 -8.37
N VAL A 304 -21.10 8.87 -9.16
CA VAL A 304 -20.12 7.88 -8.67
C VAL A 304 -19.05 8.52 -7.80
N LEU A 305 -18.50 9.68 -8.20
CA LEU A 305 -17.50 10.39 -7.40
C LEU A 305 -18.08 10.87 -6.06
N ILE A 306 -19.30 11.41 -6.08
CA ILE A 306 -19.99 11.87 -4.87
C ILE A 306 -20.28 10.69 -3.93
N ASP A 307 -20.78 9.59 -4.46
CA ASP A 307 -21.13 8.41 -3.68
C ASP A 307 -19.89 7.71 -3.13
N PHE A 308 -18.81 7.66 -3.90
CA PHE A 308 -17.49 7.26 -3.41
C PHE A 308 -17.04 8.14 -2.22
N ILE A 309 -17.14 9.46 -2.33
CA ILE A 309 -16.74 10.38 -1.25
C ILE A 309 -17.60 10.16 0.00
N LYS A 310 -18.91 9.93 -0.17
CA LYS A 310 -19.86 9.57 0.91
C LYS A 310 -19.62 8.19 1.50
N GLY A 311 -19.00 7.27 0.75
CA GLY A 311 -18.76 5.88 1.17
C GLY A 311 -19.90 4.93 0.80
N ILE A 312 -20.77 5.33 -0.12
CA ILE A 312 -21.84 4.50 -0.67
C ILE A 312 -21.22 3.63 -1.77
N ASN A 313 -21.55 2.34 -1.79
CA ASN A 313 -21.04 1.34 -2.75
C ASN A 313 -19.52 1.46 -2.97
N PHE A 314 -18.77 1.58 -1.87
CA PHE A 314 -17.37 2.01 -1.88
C PHE A 314 -16.51 1.21 -2.85
N GLU A 315 -16.53 -0.13 -2.78
CA GLU A 315 -15.67 -0.98 -3.61
C GLU A 315 -16.00 -0.87 -5.10
N GLU A 316 -17.28 -0.84 -5.46
CA GLU A 316 -17.72 -0.70 -6.85
C GLU A 316 -17.33 0.66 -7.42
N ASN A 317 -17.64 1.73 -6.68
CA ASN A 317 -17.30 3.09 -7.09
C ASN A 317 -15.79 3.31 -7.14
N ARG A 318 -15.03 2.73 -6.19
CA ARG A 318 -13.56 2.71 -6.21
C ARG A 318 -13.06 2.05 -7.49
N LYS A 319 -13.57 0.87 -7.85
CA LYS A 319 -13.15 0.14 -9.05
C LYS A 319 -13.44 0.91 -10.33
N LYS A 320 -14.58 1.60 -10.45
CA LYS A 320 -14.85 2.50 -11.59
C LYS A 320 -13.87 3.68 -11.62
N LEU A 321 -13.66 4.36 -10.50
CA LEU A 321 -12.77 5.52 -10.40
C LEU A 321 -11.27 5.18 -10.58
N MET A 322 -10.89 3.91 -10.38
CA MET A 322 -9.54 3.41 -10.65
C MET A 322 -9.24 3.26 -12.14
N GLN A 323 -10.25 3.25 -13.01
CA GLN A 323 -10.12 3.07 -14.47
C GLN A 323 -9.95 4.38 -15.23
N ILE A 324 -9.98 5.54 -14.54
CA ILE A 324 -9.78 6.85 -15.15
C ILE A 324 -8.44 7.45 -14.72
N ASP A 325 -7.91 8.39 -15.51
CA ASP A 325 -6.72 9.15 -15.11
C ASP A 325 -7.04 10.02 -13.88
N PHE A 326 -6.26 9.83 -12.82
CA PHE A 326 -6.39 10.55 -11.57
C PHE A 326 -6.24 12.07 -11.71
N ALA A 327 -5.61 12.56 -12.78
CA ALA A 327 -5.54 13.97 -13.10
C ALA A 327 -6.92 14.64 -13.07
N ILE A 328 -7.95 13.98 -13.62
CA ILE A 328 -9.35 14.46 -13.67
C ILE A 328 -9.87 14.71 -12.25
N VAL A 329 -9.79 13.68 -11.41
CA VAL A 329 -10.25 13.76 -10.02
C VAL A 329 -9.46 14.80 -9.24
N ASN A 330 -8.14 14.83 -9.42
CA ASN A 330 -7.27 15.75 -8.71
C ASN A 330 -7.54 17.21 -9.10
N GLU A 331 -7.86 17.48 -10.37
CA GLU A 331 -8.24 18.81 -10.85
C GLU A 331 -9.54 19.30 -10.20
N ILE A 332 -10.58 18.45 -10.19
CA ILE A 332 -11.88 18.75 -9.59
C ILE A 332 -11.74 18.96 -8.07
N LEU A 333 -11.14 18.00 -7.37
CA LEU A 333 -11.08 18.00 -5.91
C LEU A 333 -9.99 18.92 -5.36
N LYS A 334 -8.97 19.28 -6.16
CA LYS A 334 -7.80 20.11 -5.77
C LYS A 334 -7.16 19.56 -4.49
N LEU A 335 -6.88 18.26 -4.47
CA LEU A 335 -6.44 17.50 -3.29
C LEU A 335 -5.11 18.02 -2.74
N LYS A 336 -4.98 18.05 -1.41
CA LYS A 336 -3.79 18.57 -0.72
C LYS A 336 -3.17 17.49 0.14
N VAL A 337 -1.87 17.28 0.02
CA VAL A 337 -1.13 16.47 0.97
C VAL A 337 -1.04 17.24 2.30
N LYS A 338 -1.73 16.74 3.33
CA LYS A 338 -1.54 17.23 4.70
C LYS A 338 -0.24 16.63 5.24
N GLU A 339 0.67 17.50 5.66
CA GLU A 339 1.82 17.10 6.46
C GLU A 339 1.31 16.80 7.88
N GLU A 340 1.61 15.61 8.41
CA GLU A 340 1.37 15.32 9.82
C GLU A 340 2.24 16.28 10.64
N GLY A 341 1.63 17.33 11.19
CA GLY A 341 2.34 18.32 12.02
C GLY A 341 1.90 19.79 11.92
N SER A 342 0.93 20.16 11.08
CA SER A 342 0.52 21.58 11.01
C SER A 342 -0.98 21.81 10.88
N SER A 343 -1.70 21.67 11.99
CA SER A 343 -3.05 22.24 12.13
C SER A 343 -3.01 23.53 12.95
N LYS A 344 -2.87 24.68 12.27
CA LYS A 344 -3.41 25.96 12.77
C LYS A 344 -4.33 26.56 11.71
N GLY A 345 -5.61 26.28 11.89
CA GLY A 345 -6.71 26.95 11.20
C GLY A 345 -7.96 26.75 12.06
N LYS A 346 -8.31 27.76 12.84
CA LYS A 346 -9.54 27.85 13.63
C LYS A 346 -10.72 27.47 12.75
N LYS A 347 -11.46 26.42 13.13
CA LYS A 347 -12.80 26.13 12.63
C LYS A 347 -13.80 26.65 13.66
N GLU A 348 -14.88 27.23 13.16
CA GLU A 348 -16.11 27.36 13.93
C GLU A 348 -16.43 26.01 14.58
N LYS A 349 -16.58 26.01 15.90
CA LYS A 349 -16.84 24.81 16.68
C LYS A 349 -18.26 24.36 16.38
N VAL A 350 -18.39 23.37 15.52
CA VAL A 350 -19.41 22.34 15.75
C VAL A 350 -19.04 21.69 17.08
N ASN A 351 -19.92 21.72 18.08
CA ASN A 351 -19.71 21.02 19.34
C ASN A 351 -19.60 19.53 19.03
N LYS A 352 -18.36 19.05 18.95
CA LYS A 352 -18.07 17.64 18.84
C LYS A 352 -18.09 17.09 20.25
N ILE A 353 -19.12 16.32 20.56
CA ILE A 353 -19.20 15.55 21.79
C ILE A 353 -18.71 14.15 21.44
N SER A 354 -17.80 13.59 22.25
CA SER A 354 -17.16 12.29 22.01
C SER A 354 -17.02 11.53 23.32
N GLY A 355 -17.48 10.28 23.36
CA GLY A 355 -17.54 9.48 24.59
C GLY A 355 -18.39 8.23 24.38
N ASN A 356 -18.73 7.54 25.47
CA ASN A 356 -19.64 6.39 25.41
C ASN A 356 -21.02 6.84 24.88
N PRO A 357 -21.68 6.09 23.98
CA PRO A 357 -22.97 6.48 23.41
C PRO A 357 -23.99 6.96 24.45
N ILE A 358 -24.14 6.26 25.58
CA ILE A 358 -25.12 6.63 26.63
C ILE A 358 -24.80 8.00 27.24
N GLU A 359 -23.53 8.26 27.54
CA GLU A 359 -23.07 9.51 28.14
C GLU A 359 -23.35 10.68 27.20
N ILE A 360 -23.02 10.50 25.92
CA ILE A 360 -23.19 11.51 24.88
C ILE A 360 -24.65 11.81 24.63
N TYR A 361 -25.50 10.79 24.54
CA TYR A 361 -26.93 11.02 24.38
C TYR A 361 -27.54 11.71 25.60
N SER A 362 -27.13 11.33 26.81
CA SER A 362 -27.59 11.98 28.03
C SER A 362 -27.18 13.45 28.10
N GLU A 363 -25.94 13.77 27.72
CA GLU A 363 -25.42 15.14 27.66
C GLU A 363 -26.22 16.00 26.67
N ILE A 364 -26.47 15.49 25.45
CA ILE A 364 -27.25 16.20 24.42
C ILE A 364 -28.68 16.47 24.92
N ILE A 365 -29.32 15.49 25.55
CA ILE A 365 -30.69 15.62 26.07
C ILE A 365 -30.72 16.68 27.18
N LEU A 366 -29.82 16.58 28.17
CA LEU A 366 -29.78 17.50 29.31
C LEU A 366 -29.43 18.93 28.89
N ASP A 367 -28.51 19.11 27.95
CA ASP A 367 -28.15 20.42 27.40
C ASP A 367 -29.35 21.05 26.68
N SER A 368 -30.04 20.28 25.84
CA SER A 368 -31.23 20.74 25.12
C SER A 368 -32.37 21.11 26.07
N LEU A 369 -32.57 20.32 27.14
CA LEU A 369 -33.55 20.61 28.19
C LEU A 369 -33.21 21.90 28.96
N ASN A 370 -31.94 22.09 29.27
CA ASN A 370 -31.45 23.28 29.97
C ASN A 370 -31.57 24.54 29.11
N GLU A 371 -31.30 24.46 27.81
CA GLU A 371 -31.53 25.55 26.86
C GLU A 371 -33.02 25.88 26.75
N TYR A 372 -33.88 24.87 26.57
CA TYR A 372 -35.32 25.08 26.49
C TYR A 372 -35.90 25.69 27.76
N LYS A 373 -35.46 25.24 28.96
CA LYS A 373 -35.88 25.82 30.25
C LYS A 373 -35.46 27.27 30.40
N LYS A 374 -34.26 27.64 29.94
CA LYS A 374 -33.78 29.04 29.97
C LYS A 374 -34.63 29.94 29.08
N GLU A 375 -35.10 29.43 27.95
CA GLU A 375 -35.88 30.22 26.98
C GLU A 375 -37.37 30.28 27.31
N ASN A 376 -37.94 29.19 27.82
CA ASN A 376 -39.39 29.02 27.97
C ASN A 376 -39.85 28.93 29.43
N ASN A 377 -38.92 29.01 30.39
CA ASN A 377 -39.15 28.95 31.84
C ASN A 377 -39.87 27.67 32.33
N ASN A 378 -39.99 26.65 31.48
CA ASN A 378 -40.60 25.34 31.73
C ASN A 378 -39.83 24.28 30.92
N PHE A 379 -39.99 23.01 31.29
CA PHE A 379 -39.47 21.88 30.51
C PHE A 379 -40.45 21.49 29.37
N PRO A 380 -39.97 20.86 28.28
CA PRO A 380 -40.83 20.36 27.22
C PRO A 380 -41.61 19.12 27.69
N ASN A 381 -42.83 18.95 27.17
CA ASN A 381 -43.68 17.79 27.48
C ASN A 381 -43.29 16.51 26.72
N GLU A 382 -42.51 16.66 25.64
CA GLU A 382 -42.09 15.56 24.79
C GLU A 382 -40.74 15.90 24.15
N ILE A 383 -39.85 14.92 24.08
CA ILE A 383 -38.56 15.05 23.41
C ILE A 383 -38.53 14.08 22.23
N ILE A 384 -38.34 14.62 21.02
CA ILE A 384 -38.27 13.84 19.78
C ILE A 384 -36.86 13.97 19.18
N PHE A 385 -36.17 12.84 19.01
CA PHE A 385 -34.92 12.77 18.26
C PHE A 385 -35.18 12.30 16.84
N ASN A 386 -34.89 13.17 15.87
CA ASN A 386 -34.86 12.79 14.47
C ASN A 386 -33.42 12.54 14.04
N ILE A 387 -33.08 11.29 13.80
CA ILE A 387 -31.76 10.88 13.35
C ILE A 387 -31.78 10.80 11.84
N GLU A 388 -31.16 11.76 11.17
CA GLU A 388 -31.08 11.77 9.70
C GLU A 388 -30.19 10.64 9.16
N SER A 389 -29.13 10.28 9.88
CA SER A 389 -28.20 9.20 9.47
C SER A 389 -27.30 8.77 10.62
N ILE A 390 -26.90 7.50 10.63
CA ILE A 390 -25.87 6.93 11.51
C ILE A 390 -24.73 6.44 10.61
N THR A 391 -23.47 6.69 10.99
CA THR A 391 -22.30 6.22 10.25
C THR A 391 -21.32 5.54 11.20
N LEU A 392 -20.97 4.28 10.90
CA LEU A 392 -20.07 3.46 11.70
C LEU A 392 -18.67 3.50 11.09
N GLY A 393 -17.67 3.85 11.89
CA GLY A 393 -16.34 4.22 11.40
C GLY A 393 -15.28 3.11 11.36
N ASN A 394 -15.57 1.91 11.87
CA ASN A 394 -14.56 0.87 12.12
C ASN A 394 -15.07 -0.57 11.90
N CYS A 395 -16.17 -0.77 11.18
CA CYS A 395 -16.66 -2.12 10.89
C CYS A 395 -15.93 -2.66 9.64
N ILE A 396 -15.29 -3.81 9.78
CA ILE A 396 -14.47 -4.44 8.73
C ILE A 396 -15.34 -5.37 7.86
N ASP A 397 -16.45 -5.87 8.42
CA ASP A 397 -17.44 -6.70 7.71
C ASP A 397 -18.90 -6.32 8.03
N ASN A 398 -19.84 -6.99 7.33
CA ASN A 398 -21.28 -6.73 7.44
C ASN A 398 -21.88 -7.20 8.78
N ASP A 399 -21.26 -8.17 9.46
CA ASP A 399 -21.77 -8.71 10.72
C ASP A 399 -21.44 -7.76 11.87
N GLU A 400 -20.21 -7.22 11.92
CA GLU A 400 -19.82 -6.14 12.84
C GLU A 400 -20.68 -4.89 12.66
N LEU A 401 -21.02 -4.55 11.40
CA LEU A 401 -21.88 -3.41 11.08
C LEU A 401 -23.30 -3.58 11.63
N LEU A 402 -23.85 -4.79 11.54
CA LEU A 402 -25.18 -5.10 12.05
C LEU A 402 -25.23 -5.08 13.58
N GLU A 403 -24.19 -5.57 14.25
CA GLU A 403 -24.12 -5.62 15.71
C GLU A 403 -24.00 -4.22 16.33
N GLU A 404 -23.12 -3.38 15.80
CA GLU A 404 -22.96 -1.98 16.23
C GLU A 404 -24.21 -1.14 15.92
N TYR A 405 -24.85 -1.37 14.77
CA TYR A 405 -26.13 -0.73 14.47
C TYR A 405 -27.22 -1.11 15.49
N LYS A 406 -27.37 -2.41 15.80
CA LYS A 406 -28.31 -2.89 16.81
C LYS A 406 -28.05 -2.29 18.18
N SER A 407 -26.78 -2.20 18.58
CA SER A 407 -26.35 -1.58 19.83
C SER A 407 -26.81 -0.12 19.92
N ILE A 408 -26.51 0.69 18.90
CA ILE A 408 -26.89 2.11 18.87
C ILE A 408 -28.41 2.27 18.83
N SER A 409 -29.12 1.49 18.02
CA SER A 409 -30.59 1.50 17.96
C SER A 409 -31.24 1.12 19.28
N ALA A 410 -30.67 0.13 20.01
CA ALA A 410 -31.17 -0.27 21.31
C ALA A 410 -31.04 0.85 22.36
N TYR A 411 -29.92 1.58 22.36
CA TYR A 411 -29.74 2.73 23.26
C TYR A 411 -30.66 3.90 22.93
N LEU A 412 -30.80 4.22 21.64
CA LEU A 412 -31.64 5.33 21.19
C LEU A 412 -33.13 5.11 21.47
N GLY A 413 -33.64 3.90 21.20
CA GLY A 413 -35.04 3.58 21.47
C GLY A 413 -35.34 3.45 22.96
N GLY A 414 -34.51 2.69 23.70
CA GLY A 414 -34.78 2.39 25.10
C GLY A 414 -34.67 3.59 26.05
N ILE A 415 -33.72 4.49 25.81
CA ILE A 415 -33.50 5.68 26.67
C ILE A 415 -34.60 6.73 26.45
N LEU A 416 -35.03 6.95 25.20
CA LEU A 416 -36.10 7.92 24.91
C LEU A 416 -37.46 7.45 25.42
N ASP A 417 -37.77 6.17 25.26
CA ASP A 417 -38.99 5.58 25.81
C ASP A 417 -39.00 5.63 27.35
N PHE A 418 -37.85 5.44 27.99
CA PHE A 418 -37.71 5.60 29.44
C PHE A 418 -37.92 7.05 29.87
N ILE A 419 -37.29 8.01 29.18
CA ILE A 419 -37.38 9.44 29.53
C ILE A 419 -38.79 10.00 29.33
N ASN A 420 -39.48 9.60 28.26
CA ASN A 420 -40.85 10.06 27.99
C ASN A 420 -41.90 9.34 28.85
N LYS A 421 -41.60 8.17 29.43
CA LYS A 421 -42.51 7.45 30.35
C LYS A 421 -42.41 7.92 31.79
N GLU A 422 -41.21 8.27 32.23
CA GLU A 422 -40.99 8.83 33.55
C GLU A 422 -41.40 10.31 33.50
N ASN A 423 -42.53 10.65 34.12
CA ASN A 423 -42.90 12.04 34.40
C ASN A 423 -41.86 12.62 35.37
N PHE A 424 -40.73 13.06 34.85
CA PHE A 424 -39.67 13.64 35.64
C PHE A 424 -40.09 15.03 36.14
N GLU A 425 -40.65 15.08 37.35
CA GLU A 425 -40.68 16.30 38.15
C GLU A 425 -39.26 16.56 38.69
N PHE A 426 -38.43 17.24 37.89
CA PHE A 426 -37.16 17.78 38.37
C PHE A 426 -37.43 19.09 39.12
N GLY A 427 -37.33 19.03 40.44
CA GLY A 427 -37.40 20.20 41.35
C GLY A 427 -36.35 21.26 41.09
#